data_AF-A0A972GR85-F1
#
_entry.id   AF-A0A972GR85-F1
#
_cell.length_a   1.000
_cell.length_b   1.000
_cell.length_c   1.000
_cell.angle_alpha   90.00
_cell.angle_beta   90.00
_cell.angle_gamma   90.00
#
_symmetry.space_group_name_H-M   'P 1'
#
loop_
_entity.id
_entity.type
_entity.pdbx_description
1 polymer ?
#
loop_
_entity_poly.entity_id
_entity_poly.type
_entity_poly.pdbx_seq_one_letter_code
_entity_poly.pdbx_strand_id
1 'polypeptide(L)'
;MGQVTYLPAQAVKTSTAVLPEGKHISRGWSAVYLGEGQDRMELKWRTNAGHLKQTAGQSSRLRITVALDYRDARRVEVTLLQSNELIGTVDIRYAYVFQPFEILLTAEQTAAALAGGLRLELKDGKQPLWIFDSLNEAEERVFFTPHLVVGEPESRVEEALNTMLSHHSLQPFGWMEGCVLDGLHSLRPLLGADRVDPVLDLHFRQFFNDHGDLLYEDLHGHKADGTFTTIEATLPLAVITKYRPDHPVIHKAVEFFEARGLKGGGAIMDEDMVSAEGSYTVAYPLAVMARHLERRDMAEQAIAQVLLRRDFLARDQHVYLRYLQRSQEHTFRSWARAFSWYCLGLVKTCSELKDSPFASLAGIAELEAEITRIAQAVTDWRQPSGLWSCFLDDAATGIDTSGSAGISAALALAAGRNLLPASYMEIAKHNLLELSSYLTPDGILTGVAQHNAGGMDLQRGGYRVCSQMGLGLWAQLYAYVNLASD
;
A
#
# COMPACT_ATOMS: atom_id res chain seq x y z
N MET A 1 21.41 -23.53 -1.67
CA MET A 1 20.17 -23.04 -1.06
C MET A 1 20.09 -21.58 -1.41
N GLY A 2 19.04 -21.19 -2.13
CA GLY A 2 18.94 -19.86 -2.71
C GLY A 2 18.57 -18.85 -1.64
N GLN A 3 19.52 -18.01 -1.25
CA GLN A 3 19.29 -16.91 -0.32
C GLN A 3 19.11 -15.63 -1.12
N VAL A 4 18.07 -14.87 -0.83
CA VAL A 4 17.91 -13.51 -1.35
C VAL A 4 18.88 -12.59 -0.62
N THR A 5 19.65 -11.82 -1.38
CA THR A 5 20.69 -10.94 -0.85
C THR A 5 20.47 -9.53 -1.39
N TYR A 6 20.45 -8.56 -0.48
CA TYR A 6 20.55 -7.15 -0.80
C TYR A 6 22.03 -6.77 -0.93
N LEU A 7 22.42 -6.25 -2.09
CA LEU A 7 23.75 -5.68 -2.32
C LEU A 7 23.61 -4.16 -2.38
N PRO A 8 23.76 -3.45 -1.24
CA PRO A 8 23.65 -2.00 -1.22
C PRO A 8 24.75 -1.36 -2.07
N ALA A 9 24.35 -0.36 -2.85
CA ALA A 9 25.27 0.46 -3.63
C ALA A 9 25.77 1.64 -2.80
N GLN A 10 26.96 2.12 -3.14
CA GLN A 10 27.51 3.36 -2.63
C GLN A 10 27.41 4.43 -3.69
N ALA A 11 26.78 5.55 -3.36
CA ALA A 11 26.79 6.71 -4.22
C ALA A 11 28.16 7.40 -4.12
N VAL A 12 29.00 7.22 -5.15
CA VAL A 12 30.37 7.76 -5.22
C VAL A 12 30.43 9.12 -5.91
N LYS A 13 29.38 9.46 -6.65
CA LYS A 13 29.12 10.80 -7.14
C LYS A 13 27.65 11.13 -6.90
N THR A 14 27.43 12.20 -6.16
CA THR A 14 26.10 12.77 -5.90
C THR A 14 26.19 14.29 -6.06
N SER A 15 25.03 14.91 -6.25
CA SER A 15 24.91 16.36 -6.19
C SER A 15 24.10 16.77 -4.98
N THR A 16 24.37 17.96 -4.48
CA THR A 16 23.57 18.59 -3.42
C THR A 16 22.61 19.58 -4.07
N ALA A 17 21.34 19.48 -3.72
CA ALA A 17 20.33 20.47 -4.08
C ALA A 17 19.58 20.93 -2.82
N VAL A 18 18.92 22.09 -2.91
CA VAL A 18 17.97 22.51 -1.87
C VAL A 18 16.69 21.72 -2.06
N LEU A 19 16.09 21.23 -0.97
CA LEU A 19 14.78 20.58 -1.03
C LEU A 19 13.74 21.55 -1.61
N PRO A 20 12.76 21.07 -2.39
CA PRO A 20 11.66 21.91 -2.84
C PRO A 20 10.94 22.54 -1.65
N GLU A 21 10.43 23.76 -1.83
CA GLU A 21 9.70 24.48 -0.79
C GLU A 21 8.55 23.65 -0.22
N GLY A 22 8.41 23.63 1.10
CA GLY A 22 7.36 22.88 1.81
C GLY A 22 7.58 21.37 1.92
N LYS A 23 8.54 20.79 1.19
CA LYS A 23 8.90 19.37 1.27
C LYS A 23 9.93 19.11 2.36
N HIS A 24 9.94 17.89 2.88
CA HIS A 24 10.94 17.42 3.83
C HIS A 24 11.23 15.94 3.58
N ILE A 25 12.41 15.48 4.00
CA ILE A 25 12.70 14.04 4.00
C ILE A 25 12.09 13.44 5.25
N SER A 26 11.27 12.42 5.06
CA SER A 26 10.56 11.79 6.15
C SER A 26 11.52 11.29 7.23
N ARG A 27 11.17 11.55 8.50
CA ARG A 27 11.70 10.85 9.69
C ARG A 27 13.20 11.06 9.95
N GLY A 28 13.74 12.19 9.51
CA GLY A 28 15.17 12.49 9.67
C GLY A 28 16.07 11.54 8.90
N TRP A 29 15.53 10.84 7.90
CA TRP A 29 16.32 10.05 6.97
C TRP A 29 17.07 10.98 6.02
N SER A 30 18.08 10.44 5.36
CA SER A 30 18.91 11.16 4.41
C SER A 30 18.55 10.77 2.98
N ALA A 31 18.63 11.74 2.08
CA ALA A 31 18.30 11.56 0.68
C ALA A 31 19.25 12.38 -0.18
N VAL A 32 19.43 11.93 -1.41
CA VAL A 32 20.32 12.53 -2.39
C VAL A 32 19.55 12.94 -3.62
N TYR A 33 20.00 14.04 -4.21
CA TYR A 33 19.47 14.56 -5.45
C TYR A 33 20.01 13.76 -6.64
N LEU A 34 19.10 13.44 -7.57
CA LEU A 34 19.37 12.82 -8.86
C LEU A 34 18.86 13.75 -9.98
N GLY A 35 19.80 14.28 -10.76
CA GLY A 35 19.56 15.20 -11.86
C GLY A 35 20.17 14.76 -13.20
N GLU A 36 20.42 15.76 -14.06
CA GLU A 36 20.92 15.62 -15.42
C GLU A 36 22.39 16.05 -15.54
N GLY A 37 23.13 15.48 -16.49
CA GLY A 37 24.46 15.95 -16.87
C GLY A 37 25.49 15.90 -15.73
N GLN A 38 25.80 17.05 -15.13
CA GLN A 38 26.72 17.13 -13.99
C GLN A 38 26.10 16.58 -12.70
N ASP A 39 24.77 16.60 -12.61
CA ASP A 39 23.98 16.22 -11.44
C ASP A 39 23.49 14.77 -11.47
N ARG A 40 24.04 13.97 -12.38
CA ARG A 40 23.91 12.52 -12.41
C ARG A 40 24.46 11.89 -11.12
N MET A 41 23.95 10.70 -10.80
CA MET A 41 24.47 9.88 -9.71
C MET A 41 25.32 8.72 -10.26
N GLU A 42 26.42 8.41 -9.57
CA GLU A 42 27.23 7.23 -9.87
C GLU A 42 27.24 6.30 -8.66
N LEU A 43 26.86 5.04 -8.89
CA LEU A 43 26.75 3.98 -7.91
C LEU A 43 27.87 2.96 -8.10
N LYS A 44 28.51 2.53 -7.00
CA LYS A 44 29.49 1.44 -6.99
C LYS A 44 29.24 0.47 -5.84
N TRP A 45 29.65 -0.78 -6.03
CA TRP A 45 29.57 -1.81 -5.00
C TRP A 45 30.96 -2.06 -4.40
N ARG A 46 31.03 -2.23 -3.07
CA ARG A 46 32.27 -2.60 -2.38
C ARG A 46 32.62 -4.08 -2.53
N THR A 47 31.73 -4.87 -3.12
CA THR A 47 31.83 -6.33 -3.18
C THR A 47 32.74 -6.78 -4.33
N ASN A 48 33.67 -7.70 -4.05
CA ASN A 48 34.39 -8.41 -5.10
C ASN A 48 33.43 -9.38 -5.81
N ALA A 49 33.15 -9.14 -7.10
CA ALA A 49 32.27 -9.95 -7.94
C ALA A 49 32.56 -11.47 -7.89
N GLY A 50 33.78 -11.87 -7.53
CA GLY A 50 34.20 -13.28 -7.44
C GLY A 50 33.48 -14.14 -6.38
N HIS A 51 32.74 -13.55 -5.43
CA HIS A 51 31.99 -14.32 -4.42
C HIS A 51 30.50 -14.49 -4.73
N LEU A 52 29.96 -13.74 -5.69
CA LEU A 52 28.56 -13.89 -6.10
C LEU A 52 28.47 -15.04 -7.10
N LYS A 53 28.20 -16.25 -6.58
CA LYS A 53 27.81 -17.39 -7.41
C LYS A 53 26.40 -17.14 -7.97
N GLN A 54 26.29 -16.26 -8.95
CA GLN A 54 25.09 -16.19 -9.78
C GLN A 54 25.06 -17.43 -10.66
N THR A 55 23.96 -18.17 -10.59
CA THR A 55 23.72 -19.28 -11.50
C THR A 55 23.53 -18.69 -12.91
N ALA A 56 24.08 -19.33 -13.94
CA ALA A 56 23.89 -18.86 -15.31
C ALA A 56 22.39 -18.67 -15.61
N GLY A 57 21.99 -17.47 -16.06
CA GLY A 57 20.60 -17.10 -16.32
C GLY A 57 19.85 -16.43 -15.17
N GLN A 58 20.44 -16.31 -13.98
CA GLN A 58 19.81 -15.62 -12.84
C GLN A 58 19.87 -14.09 -13.04
N SER A 59 18.71 -13.44 -13.09
CA SER A 59 18.60 -11.98 -13.17
C SER A 59 18.73 -11.34 -11.78
N SER A 60 19.13 -10.07 -11.74
CA SER A 60 19.05 -9.24 -10.54
C SER A 60 18.08 -8.09 -10.74
N ARG A 61 17.70 -7.42 -9.64
CA ARG A 61 16.84 -6.23 -9.69
C ARG A 61 17.65 -5.05 -9.19
N LEU A 62 17.88 -4.05 -10.03
CA LEU A 62 18.35 -2.75 -9.56
C LEU A 62 17.16 -1.98 -9.04
N ARG A 63 17.17 -1.64 -7.76
CA ARG A 63 16.09 -0.93 -7.10
C ARG A 63 16.56 0.39 -6.52
N ILE A 64 15.74 1.42 -6.70
CA ILE A 64 15.86 2.72 -6.05
C ILE A 64 14.52 3.07 -5.39
N THR A 65 14.56 3.82 -4.29
CA THR A 65 13.33 4.23 -3.59
C THR A 65 13.27 5.74 -3.50
N VAL A 66 12.12 6.30 -3.91
CA VAL A 66 11.91 7.75 -3.86
C VAL A 66 11.73 8.23 -2.42
N ALA A 67 12.27 9.42 -2.14
CA ALA A 67 12.25 10.03 -0.82
C ALA A 67 11.20 11.14 -0.67
N LEU A 68 10.48 11.49 -1.74
CA LEU A 68 9.46 12.55 -1.78
C LEU A 68 8.23 12.12 -2.60
N ASP A 69 7.11 12.82 -2.38
CA ASP A 69 5.89 12.74 -3.20
C ASP A 69 6.03 13.56 -4.50
N TYR A 70 5.57 12.97 -5.61
CA TYR A 70 5.66 13.48 -6.98
C TYR A 70 4.32 13.39 -7.71
N ARG A 71 4.01 14.43 -8.50
CA ARG A 71 2.73 14.59 -9.23
C ARG A 71 2.88 14.62 -10.74
N ASP A 72 3.95 14.00 -11.24
CA ASP A 72 4.29 13.91 -12.65
C ASP A 72 4.97 12.57 -12.97
N ALA A 73 5.19 12.33 -14.26
CA ALA A 73 5.98 11.22 -14.76
C ALA A 73 7.42 11.67 -15.05
N ARG A 74 8.38 10.78 -14.78
CA ARG A 74 9.80 11.00 -14.98
C ARG A 74 10.51 9.68 -15.28
N ARG A 75 11.65 9.76 -15.96
CA ARG A 75 12.46 8.59 -16.32
C ARG A 75 13.88 8.77 -15.83
N VAL A 76 14.45 7.70 -15.30
CA VAL A 76 15.86 7.62 -14.93
C VAL A 76 16.54 6.60 -15.83
N GLU A 77 17.46 7.05 -16.66
CA GLU A 77 18.31 6.16 -17.45
C GLU A 77 19.39 5.53 -16.58
N VAL A 78 19.65 4.25 -16.84
CA VAL A 78 20.66 3.45 -16.15
C VAL A 78 21.74 3.07 -17.17
N THR A 79 22.96 3.56 -16.99
CA THR A 79 24.11 3.25 -17.85
C THR A 79 25.19 2.50 -17.06
N LEU A 80 25.88 1.54 -17.69
CA LEU A 80 27.14 1.01 -17.18
C LEU A 80 28.24 2.07 -17.22
N LEU A 81 29.00 2.26 -16.13
CA LEU A 81 30.05 3.29 -16.06
C LEU A 81 31.24 3.00 -16.97
N GLN A 82 31.62 1.73 -17.15
CA GLN A 82 32.81 1.37 -17.92
C GLN A 82 32.56 1.40 -19.44
N SER A 83 31.45 0.84 -19.90
CA SER A 83 31.13 0.72 -21.33
C SER A 83 30.31 1.89 -21.87
N ASN A 84 29.71 2.71 -21.00
CA ASN A 84 28.74 3.75 -21.35
C ASN A 84 27.49 3.18 -22.08
N GLU A 85 27.19 1.90 -21.87
CA GLU A 85 26.01 1.21 -22.42
C GLU A 85 24.76 1.51 -21.59
N LEU A 86 23.68 1.95 -22.24
CA LEU A 86 22.36 2.09 -21.64
C LEU A 86 21.74 0.71 -21.42
N ILE A 87 21.52 0.31 -20.17
CA ILE A 87 21.02 -1.02 -19.80
C ILE A 87 19.55 -1.03 -19.39
N GLY A 88 18.95 0.14 -19.17
CA GLY A 88 17.53 0.25 -18.89
C GLY A 88 17.08 1.65 -18.48
N THR A 89 15.79 1.76 -18.20
CA THR A 89 15.16 2.99 -17.73
C THR A 89 14.19 2.68 -16.61
N VAL A 90 14.36 3.33 -15.46
CA VAL A 90 13.39 3.30 -14.37
C VAL A 90 12.29 4.31 -14.70
N ASP A 91 11.07 3.81 -14.97
CA ASP A 91 9.89 4.64 -15.26
C ASP A 91 9.13 4.93 -13.95
N ILE A 92 9.19 6.18 -13.51
CA ILE A 92 8.66 6.65 -12.23
C ILE A 92 7.49 7.60 -12.53
N ARG A 93 6.27 7.19 -12.19
CA ARG A 93 5.07 8.00 -12.46
C ARG A 93 4.28 8.21 -11.19
N TYR A 94 4.06 9.47 -10.82
CA TYR A 94 3.26 9.84 -9.64
C TYR A 94 3.73 9.04 -8.42
N ALA A 95 4.97 9.24 -8.01
CA ALA A 95 5.57 8.43 -6.97
C ALA A 95 5.28 9.03 -5.59
N TYR A 96 5.07 8.19 -4.58
CA TYR A 96 4.93 8.59 -3.19
C TYR A 96 6.17 8.18 -2.38
N VAL A 97 6.42 8.83 -1.23
CA VAL A 97 7.60 8.52 -0.40
C VAL A 97 7.63 7.05 0.03
N PHE A 98 8.82 6.44 0.09
CA PHE A 98 9.05 5.00 0.31
C PHE A 98 8.68 4.06 -0.84
N GLN A 99 8.24 4.58 -1.99
CA GLN A 99 7.93 3.73 -3.13
C GLN A 99 9.19 3.22 -3.84
N PRO A 100 9.36 1.90 -3.97
CA PRO A 100 10.46 1.32 -4.74
C PRO A 100 10.13 1.30 -6.25
N PHE A 101 11.16 1.53 -7.06
CA PHE A 101 11.14 1.33 -8.50
C PHE A 101 12.36 0.55 -8.94
N GLU A 102 12.19 -0.30 -9.95
CA GLU A 102 13.24 -1.23 -10.34
C GLU A 102 13.29 -1.51 -11.84
N ILE A 103 14.45 -1.99 -12.28
CA ILE A 103 14.65 -2.67 -13.56
C ILE A 103 15.28 -4.03 -13.34
N LEU A 104 14.99 -4.97 -14.22
CA LEU A 104 15.68 -6.26 -14.26
C LEU A 104 17.00 -6.11 -14.99
N LEU A 105 18.06 -6.70 -14.43
CA LEU A 105 19.37 -6.81 -15.06
C LEU A 105 19.64 -8.27 -15.42
N THR A 106 20.22 -8.49 -16.61
CA THR A 106 20.76 -9.79 -16.97
C THR A 106 21.95 -10.15 -16.07
N ALA A 107 22.38 -11.42 -16.07
CA ALA A 107 23.59 -11.84 -15.35
C ALA A 107 24.83 -11.06 -15.80
N GLU A 108 24.95 -10.79 -17.10
CA GLU A 108 26.04 -10.00 -17.70
C GLU A 108 26.01 -8.54 -17.25
N GLN A 109 24.83 -7.90 -17.32
CA GLN A 109 24.64 -6.53 -16.83
C GLN A 109 24.90 -6.42 -15.33
N THR A 110 24.50 -7.43 -14.55
CA THR A 110 24.76 -7.49 -13.11
C THR A 110 26.25 -7.58 -12.82
N ALA A 111 26.97 -8.47 -13.51
CA ALA A 111 28.42 -8.60 -13.37
C ALA A 111 29.14 -7.29 -13.75
N ALA A 112 28.72 -6.64 -14.83
CA ALA A 112 29.26 -5.36 -15.27
C ALA A 112 28.97 -4.23 -14.26
N ALA A 113 27.76 -4.18 -13.69
CA ALA A 113 27.39 -3.23 -12.64
C ALA A 113 28.24 -3.41 -11.38
N LEU A 114 28.48 -4.65 -10.96
CA LEU A 114 29.32 -4.95 -9.79
C LEU A 114 30.80 -4.61 -10.02
N ALA A 115 31.32 -4.86 -11.23
CA ALA A 115 32.72 -4.59 -11.57
C ALA A 115 33.01 -3.10 -11.83
N GLY A 116 32.09 -2.40 -12.48
CA GLY A 116 32.31 -1.03 -12.99
C GLY A 116 31.49 0.05 -12.32
N GLY A 117 30.34 -0.30 -11.74
CA GLY A 117 29.33 0.62 -11.25
C GLY A 117 28.34 1.09 -12.32
N LEU A 118 27.33 1.82 -11.87
CA LEU A 118 26.24 2.35 -12.68
C LEU A 118 26.18 3.88 -12.61
N ARG A 119 25.74 4.50 -13.70
CA ARG A 119 25.29 5.88 -13.74
C ARG A 119 23.77 5.90 -13.79
N LEU A 120 23.17 6.68 -12.89
CA LEU A 120 21.77 7.06 -12.95
C LEU A 120 21.67 8.51 -13.42
N GLU A 121 20.81 8.77 -14.40
CA GLU A 121 20.59 10.11 -14.92
C GLU A 121 19.10 10.35 -15.15
N LEU A 122 18.58 11.43 -14.57
CA LEU A 122 17.21 11.87 -14.84
C LEU A 122 17.11 12.32 -16.31
N LYS A 123 16.00 12.06 -17.00
CA LYS A 123 15.80 12.53 -18.40
C LYS A 123 14.54 13.35 -18.61
N ASP A 124 13.58 13.20 -17.71
CA ASP A 124 12.31 13.93 -17.74
C ASP A 124 11.89 14.25 -16.31
N GLY A 125 10.95 15.17 -16.19
CA GLY A 125 10.34 15.55 -14.91
C GLY A 125 10.33 17.06 -14.74
N LYS A 126 9.36 17.57 -13.99
CA LYS A 126 9.21 19.00 -13.73
C LYS A 126 10.07 19.49 -12.56
N GLN A 127 10.57 18.55 -11.75
CA GLN A 127 11.31 18.83 -10.52
C GLN A 127 12.42 17.79 -10.31
N PRO A 128 13.51 18.15 -9.62
CA PRO A 128 14.52 17.23 -9.11
C PRO A 128 13.96 15.91 -8.54
N LEU A 129 14.61 14.80 -8.83
CA LEU A 129 14.31 13.52 -8.19
C LEU A 129 15.17 13.35 -6.93
N TRP A 130 14.52 12.98 -5.83
CA TRP A 130 15.13 12.69 -4.54
C TRP A 130 14.90 11.22 -4.23
N ILE A 131 15.98 10.50 -4.01
CA ILE A 131 15.97 9.10 -3.59
C ILE A 131 16.70 8.98 -2.25
N PHE A 132 16.34 7.99 -1.44
CA PHE A 132 17.10 7.71 -0.22
C PHE A 132 18.54 7.36 -0.58
N ASP A 133 19.48 7.75 0.29
CA ASP A 133 20.91 7.46 0.11
C ASP A 133 21.28 6.11 0.75
N SER A 134 22.46 6.01 1.37
CA SER A 134 22.86 4.80 2.11
C SER A 134 22.18 4.67 3.48
N LEU A 135 21.44 5.67 3.94
CA LEU A 135 20.71 5.68 5.22
C LEU A 135 21.59 5.26 6.40
N ASN A 136 22.79 5.82 6.49
CA ASN A 136 23.82 5.51 7.50
C ASN A 136 24.29 4.05 7.49
N GLU A 137 24.14 3.34 6.36
CA GLU A 137 24.46 1.91 6.23
C GLU A 137 23.68 1.02 7.22
N ALA A 138 22.49 1.48 7.65
CA ALA A 138 21.61 0.74 8.55
C ALA A 138 20.98 -0.46 7.84
N GLU A 139 21.31 -1.67 8.31
CA GLU A 139 20.91 -2.94 7.68
C GLU A 139 19.38 -3.06 7.55
N GLU A 140 18.64 -2.62 8.57
CA GLU A 140 17.19 -2.68 8.60
C GLU A 140 16.51 -1.73 7.60
N ARG A 141 17.26 -0.80 6.97
CA ARG A 141 16.75 0.15 5.97
C ARG A 141 17.27 -0.13 4.57
N VAL A 142 17.98 -1.24 4.37
CA VAL A 142 18.65 -1.56 3.10
C VAL A 142 17.69 -1.54 1.91
N PHE A 143 16.44 -1.96 2.11
CA PHE A 143 15.39 -1.94 1.11
C PHE A 143 15.14 -0.54 0.49
N PHE A 144 15.32 0.52 1.27
CA PHE A 144 15.09 1.88 0.79
C PHE A 144 16.31 2.48 0.07
N THR A 145 17.51 1.95 0.34
CA THR A 145 18.75 2.39 -0.31
C THR A 145 18.81 1.96 -1.77
N PRO A 146 19.62 2.59 -2.64
CA PRO A 146 19.93 2.05 -3.96
C PRO A 146 20.67 0.71 -3.83
N HIS A 147 20.14 -0.37 -4.39
CA HIS A 147 20.72 -1.71 -4.21
C HIS A 147 20.43 -2.64 -5.39
N LEU A 148 21.17 -3.77 -5.43
CA LEU A 148 20.79 -4.93 -6.24
C LEU A 148 20.13 -5.99 -5.35
N VAL A 149 18.98 -6.51 -5.76
CA VAL A 149 18.38 -7.72 -5.21
C VAL A 149 18.85 -8.89 -6.06
N VAL A 150 19.54 -9.86 -5.45
CA VAL A 150 20.07 -11.06 -6.11
C VAL A 150 19.60 -12.29 -5.37
N GLY A 151 19.23 -13.34 -6.10
CA GLY A 151 18.82 -14.61 -5.51
C GLY A 151 17.42 -15.01 -5.93
N GLU A 152 17.10 -16.27 -5.68
CA GLU A 152 15.74 -16.82 -5.78
C GLU A 152 15.53 -17.64 -4.51
N PRO A 153 14.55 -17.32 -3.66
CA PRO A 153 14.31 -18.04 -2.42
C PRO A 153 13.66 -19.40 -2.71
N GLU A 154 13.64 -20.26 -1.70
CA GLU A 154 12.85 -21.50 -1.76
C GLU A 154 11.34 -21.20 -1.71
N SER A 155 10.95 -20.16 -0.99
CA SER A 155 9.56 -19.72 -0.85
C SER A 155 9.45 -18.19 -0.90
N ARG A 156 8.88 -17.65 -1.98
CA ARG A 156 8.57 -16.21 -2.07
C ARG A 156 7.48 -15.79 -1.08
N VAL A 157 6.61 -16.71 -0.67
CA VAL A 157 5.59 -16.49 0.36
C VAL A 157 6.25 -16.25 1.72
N GLU A 158 7.29 -17.02 2.03
CA GLU A 158 8.05 -16.82 3.27
C GLU A 158 8.81 -15.49 3.24
N GLU A 159 9.45 -15.14 2.12
CA GLU A 159 10.08 -13.83 1.96
C GLU A 159 9.07 -12.68 2.03
N ALA A 160 7.83 -12.88 1.53
CA ALA A 160 6.77 -11.88 1.66
C ALA A 160 6.36 -11.66 3.13
N LEU A 161 6.29 -12.72 3.93
CA LEU A 161 6.07 -12.60 5.37
C LEU A 161 7.25 -11.92 6.08
N ASN A 162 8.49 -12.25 5.71
CA ASN A 162 9.69 -11.60 6.27
C ASN A 162 9.72 -10.09 5.94
N THR A 163 9.46 -9.74 4.69
CA THR A 163 9.37 -8.35 4.25
C THR A 163 8.22 -7.62 4.95
N MET A 164 7.06 -8.26 5.10
CA MET A 164 5.93 -7.70 5.86
C MET A 164 6.33 -7.42 7.32
N LEU A 165 7.02 -8.37 7.97
CA LEU A 165 7.47 -8.32 9.37
C LEU A 165 8.81 -7.57 9.56
N SER A 166 9.03 -6.49 8.80
CA SER A 166 10.26 -5.70 8.87
C SER A 166 10.00 -4.22 8.53
N HIS A 167 11.02 -3.38 8.67
CA HIS A 167 10.99 -1.99 8.18
C HIS A 167 10.68 -1.88 6.69
N HIS A 168 10.85 -2.95 5.90
CA HIS A 168 10.66 -2.91 4.45
C HIS A 168 9.20 -2.72 4.04
N SER A 169 8.24 -3.01 4.92
CA SER A 169 6.80 -2.88 4.63
C SER A 169 6.26 -1.46 4.83
N LEU A 170 7.08 -0.55 5.31
CA LEU A 170 6.73 0.81 5.70
C LEU A 170 6.18 1.67 4.55
N GLN A 171 5.15 2.45 4.86
CA GLN A 171 4.46 3.35 3.93
C GLN A 171 4.31 4.76 4.52
N PRO A 172 3.87 5.76 3.72
CA PRO A 172 3.42 7.05 4.25
C PRO A 172 2.17 6.86 5.12
N PHE A 173 2.08 7.61 6.22
CA PHE A 173 0.94 7.55 7.13
C PHE A 173 -0.37 7.91 6.39
N GLY A 174 -1.42 7.14 6.64
CA GLY A 174 -2.71 7.28 5.99
C GLY A 174 -3.16 5.96 5.40
N TRP A 175 -3.92 5.98 4.30
CA TRP A 175 -4.52 4.76 3.77
C TRP A 175 -3.48 3.69 3.35
N MET A 176 -2.30 4.10 2.87
CA MET A 176 -1.25 3.15 2.49
C MET A 176 -0.70 2.40 3.70
N GLU A 177 -0.24 3.15 4.71
CA GLU A 177 0.22 2.58 5.98
C GLU A 177 -0.90 1.83 6.71
N GLY A 178 -2.14 2.31 6.61
CA GLY A 178 -3.30 1.63 7.18
C GLY A 178 -3.49 0.22 6.61
N CYS A 179 -3.30 0.01 5.30
CA CYS A 179 -3.32 -1.33 4.71
C CYS A 179 -2.21 -2.23 5.27
N VAL A 180 -1.02 -1.68 5.49
CA VAL A 180 0.15 -2.40 6.03
C VAL A 180 -0.10 -2.80 7.48
N LEU A 181 -0.50 -1.85 8.32
CA LEU A 181 -0.81 -2.10 9.73
C LEU A 181 -1.94 -3.12 9.89
N ASP A 182 -2.98 -3.05 9.05
CA ASP A 182 -4.11 -3.98 9.11
C ASP A 182 -3.69 -5.39 8.64
N GLY A 183 -2.75 -5.48 7.69
CA GLY A 183 -2.06 -6.71 7.32
C GLY A 183 -1.24 -7.32 8.46
N LEU A 184 -0.38 -6.51 9.10
CA LEU A 184 0.40 -6.93 10.28
C LEU A 184 -0.52 -7.44 11.39
N HIS A 185 -1.51 -6.65 11.76
CA HIS A 185 -2.46 -7.02 12.81
C HIS A 185 -3.23 -8.29 12.45
N SER A 186 -3.59 -8.49 11.18
CA SER A 186 -4.28 -9.72 10.73
C SER A 186 -3.39 -10.96 10.81
N LEU A 187 -2.08 -10.84 10.66
CA LEU A 187 -1.12 -11.93 10.83
C LEU A 187 -0.90 -12.31 12.31
N ARG A 188 -1.22 -11.42 13.25
CA ARG A 188 -0.97 -11.61 14.69
C ARG A 188 -1.55 -12.90 15.28
N PRO A 189 -2.80 -13.32 14.98
CA PRO A 189 -3.34 -14.58 15.48
C PRO A 189 -2.65 -15.82 14.90
N LEU A 190 -2.07 -15.72 13.70
CA LEU A 190 -1.40 -16.82 13.02
C LEU A 190 0.07 -16.97 13.43
N LEU A 191 0.79 -15.85 13.55
CA LEU A 191 2.24 -15.83 13.78
C LEU A 191 2.63 -15.55 15.23
N GLY A 192 1.67 -15.15 16.06
CA GLY A 192 1.86 -14.80 17.46
C GLY A 192 2.30 -13.35 17.69
N ALA A 193 1.93 -12.84 18.86
CA ALA A 193 2.25 -11.48 19.31
C ALA A 193 3.76 -11.20 19.31
N ASP A 194 4.58 -12.14 19.77
CA ASP A 194 6.04 -11.98 19.89
C ASP A 194 6.73 -11.68 18.55
N ARG A 195 6.14 -12.12 17.43
CA ARG A 195 6.67 -11.85 16.08
C ARG A 195 6.13 -10.56 15.47
N VAL A 196 4.87 -10.21 15.75
CA VAL A 196 4.17 -9.10 15.07
C VAL A 196 4.28 -7.78 15.84
N ASP A 197 4.14 -7.83 17.17
CA ASP A 197 4.06 -6.65 18.03
C ASP A 197 5.32 -5.77 17.94
N PRO A 198 6.57 -6.32 17.91
CA PRO A 198 7.77 -5.50 17.71
C PRO A 198 7.78 -4.72 16.40
N VAL A 199 7.16 -5.27 15.35
CA VAL A 199 7.05 -4.62 14.04
C VAL A 199 5.98 -3.53 14.08
N LEU A 200 4.82 -3.77 14.70
CA LEU A 200 3.83 -2.71 14.92
C LEU A 200 4.44 -1.52 15.70
N ASP A 201 5.18 -1.80 16.77
CA ASP A 201 5.88 -0.78 17.56
C ASP A 201 6.95 -0.03 16.77
N LEU A 202 7.65 -0.72 15.87
CA LEU A 202 8.59 -0.12 14.93
C LEU A 202 7.89 0.87 14.00
N HIS A 203 6.75 0.50 13.41
CA HIS A 203 5.97 1.39 12.56
C HIS A 203 5.47 2.60 13.34
N PHE A 204 4.88 2.42 14.53
CA PHE A 204 4.38 3.54 15.32
C PHE A 204 5.46 4.54 15.74
N ARG A 205 6.68 4.08 16.03
CA ARG A 205 7.82 4.98 16.31
C ARG A 205 8.19 5.88 15.14
N GLN A 206 7.77 5.57 13.91
CA GLN A 206 7.98 6.43 12.75
C GLN A 206 6.97 7.57 12.65
N PHE A 207 5.81 7.43 13.29
CA PHE A 207 4.67 8.34 13.12
C PHE A 207 4.27 9.05 14.40
N PHE A 208 4.87 8.72 15.53
CA PHE A 208 4.58 9.38 16.79
C PHE A 208 5.88 9.82 17.46
N ASN A 209 5.91 11.07 17.92
CA ASN A 209 6.98 11.54 18.78
C ASN A 209 6.82 11.00 20.22
N ASP A 210 7.76 11.31 21.11
CA ASP A 210 7.74 10.87 22.51
C ASP A 210 6.52 11.38 23.31
N HIS A 211 5.81 12.39 22.81
CA HIS A 211 4.59 12.93 23.39
C HIS A 211 3.31 12.28 22.82
N GLY A 212 3.44 11.37 21.86
CA GLY A 212 2.31 10.74 21.16
C GLY A 212 1.65 11.63 20.10
N ASP A 213 2.28 12.74 19.72
CA ASP A 213 1.80 13.56 18.60
C ASP A 213 2.14 12.90 17.28
N LEU A 214 1.16 12.93 16.37
CA LEU A 214 1.29 12.43 15.03
C LEU A 214 2.32 13.25 14.23
N LEU A 215 3.33 12.59 13.69
CA LEU A 215 4.26 13.09 12.68
C LEU A 215 3.68 12.76 11.31
N TYR A 216 3.24 13.78 10.57
CA TYR A 216 2.40 13.58 9.40
C TYR A 216 2.79 14.46 8.23
N GLU A 217 2.66 13.88 7.04
CA GLU A 217 2.79 14.57 5.76
C GLU A 217 1.44 14.50 5.06
N ASP A 218 0.94 15.63 4.56
CA ASP A 218 -0.29 15.65 3.79
C ASP A 218 -0.13 14.86 2.48
N LEU A 219 -1.23 14.72 1.72
CA LEU A 219 -1.18 13.99 0.45
C LEU A 219 -0.15 14.57 -0.52
N HIS A 220 0.20 15.86 -0.43
CA HIS A 220 1.20 16.50 -1.28
C HIS A 220 2.60 16.48 -0.68
N GLY A 221 2.85 15.74 0.41
CA GLY A 221 4.15 15.65 1.08
C GLY A 221 4.55 16.92 1.85
N HIS A 222 3.58 17.79 2.19
CA HIS A 222 3.83 18.92 3.08
C HIS A 222 3.68 18.50 4.53
N LYS A 223 4.51 19.08 5.40
CA LYS A 223 4.45 18.81 6.83
C LYS A 223 3.10 19.23 7.43
N ALA A 224 2.44 18.31 8.13
CA ALA A 224 1.11 18.47 8.72
C ALA A 224 1.02 17.79 10.10
N ASP A 225 2.09 17.87 10.90
CA ASP A 225 2.16 17.27 12.25
C ASP A 225 0.95 17.64 13.13
N GLY A 226 0.51 16.67 13.93
CA GLY A 226 -0.52 16.84 14.95
C GLY A 226 -1.95 16.91 14.44
N THR A 227 -2.18 16.83 13.12
CA THR A 227 -3.51 16.94 12.50
C THR A 227 -3.81 15.78 11.53
N PHE A 228 -5.08 15.66 11.14
CA PHE A 228 -5.55 14.85 10.01
C PHE A 228 -6.07 15.79 8.92
N THR A 229 -5.48 15.75 7.73
CA THR A 229 -5.87 16.68 6.64
C THR A 229 -7.02 16.15 5.79
N THR A 230 -7.15 14.83 5.66
CA THR A 230 -8.13 14.16 4.78
C THR A 230 -8.71 12.92 5.45
N ILE A 231 -9.84 12.44 4.93
CA ILE A 231 -10.46 11.19 5.41
C ILE A 231 -9.61 9.95 5.10
N GLU A 232 -8.63 10.05 4.21
CA GLU A 232 -7.74 8.94 3.89
C GLU A 232 -6.68 8.73 5.00
N ALA A 233 -6.42 9.76 5.81
CA ALA A 233 -5.44 9.70 6.90
C ALA A 233 -5.89 8.82 8.09
N THR A 234 -7.16 8.41 8.13
CA THR A 234 -7.77 7.81 9.33
C THR A 234 -7.73 6.29 9.37
N LEU A 235 -7.35 5.59 8.29
CA LEU A 235 -7.29 4.12 8.30
C LEU A 235 -6.37 3.52 9.39
N PRO A 236 -5.15 4.06 9.66
CA PRO A 236 -4.28 3.56 10.72
C PRO A 236 -4.93 3.50 12.11
N LEU A 237 -5.94 4.34 12.36
CA LEU A 237 -6.63 4.40 13.65
C LEU A 237 -7.34 3.09 14.01
N ALA A 238 -7.75 2.28 13.02
CA ALA A 238 -8.34 0.97 13.31
C ALA A 238 -7.35 0.08 14.07
N VAL A 239 -6.10 0.00 13.62
CA VAL A 239 -5.07 -0.84 14.26
C VAL A 239 -4.55 -0.18 15.53
N ILE A 240 -4.34 1.14 15.51
CA ILE A 240 -3.92 1.88 16.72
C ILE A 240 -4.94 1.67 17.84
N THR A 241 -6.24 1.76 17.57
CA THR A 241 -7.29 1.54 18.58
C THR A 241 -7.29 0.11 19.12
N LYS A 242 -7.06 -0.90 18.26
CA LYS A 242 -7.01 -2.31 18.67
C LYS A 242 -5.76 -2.65 19.50
N TYR A 243 -4.63 -2.01 19.19
CA TYR A 243 -3.32 -2.41 19.69
C TYR A 243 -2.78 -1.49 20.80
N ARG A 244 -3.03 -0.18 20.69
CA ARG A 244 -2.70 0.86 21.68
C ARG A 244 -3.96 1.65 22.03
N PRO A 245 -4.94 1.03 22.72
CA PRO A 245 -6.26 1.61 22.99
C PRO A 245 -6.24 2.94 23.76
N ASP A 246 -5.17 3.22 24.51
CA ASP A 246 -5.00 4.43 25.32
C ASP A 246 -4.14 5.51 24.61
N HIS A 247 -3.79 5.32 23.34
CA HIS A 247 -2.93 6.25 22.62
C HIS A 247 -3.63 7.61 22.41
N PRO A 248 -2.99 8.76 22.73
CA PRO A 248 -3.64 10.08 22.71
C PRO A 248 -4.16 10.51 21.33
N VAL A 249 -3.61 9.96 20.24
CA VAL A 249 -4.08 10.20 18.88
C VAL A 249 -5.55 9.82 18.67
N ILE A 250 -6.08 8.86 19.45
CA ILE A 250 -7.48 8.41 19.37
C ILE A 250 -8.42 9.56 19.73
N HIS A 251 -8.08 10.39 20.72
CA HIS A 251 -8.87 11.57 21.07
C HIS A 251 -8.87 12.61 19.94
N LYS A 252 -7.71 12.88 19.34
CA LYS A 252 -7.60 13.79 18.18
C LYS A 252 -8.41 13.28 16.98
N ALA A 253 -8.49 11.97 16.79
CA ALA A 253 -9.31 11.37 15.75
C ALA A 253 -10.82 11.54 16.02
N VAL A 254 -11.26 11.40 17.27
CA VAL A 254 -12.65 11.68 17.65
C VAL A 254 -12.98 13.14 17.33
N GLU A 255 -12.14 14.09 17.73
CA GLU A 255 -12.31 15.51 17.44
C GLU A 255 -12.41 15.78 15.93
N PHE A 256 -11.55 15.13 15.14
CA PHE A 256 -11.59 15.22 13.67
C PHE A 256 -12.92 14.72 13.10
N PHE A 257 -13.42 13.55 13.53
CA PHE A 257 -14.71 13.02 13.06
C PHE A 257 -15.89 13.88 13.52
N GLU A 258 -15.84 14.42 14.74
CA GLU A 258 -16.82 15.38 15.27
C GLU A 258 -16.90 16.65 14.44
N ALA A 259 -15.76 17.21 14.07
CA ALA A 259 -15.69 18.41 13.22
C ALA A 259 -16.19 18.15 11.79
N ARG A 260 -16.01 16.92 11.26
CA ARG A 260 -16.34 16.56 9.87
C ARG A 260 -17.78 16.09 9.65
N GLY A 261 -18.57 15.84 10.68
CA GLY A 261 -19.99 15.50 10.49
C GLY A 261 -20.62 14.58 11.52
N LEU A 262 -19.86 14.02 12.47
CA LEU A 262 -20.39 13.10 13.48
C LEU A 262 -21.46 13.76 14.39
N LYS A 263 -21.36 15.07 14.68
CA LYS A 263 -22.33 15.78 15.54
C LYS A 263 -23.70 16.07 14.90
N GLY A 264 -23.87 15.86 13.60
CA GLY A 264 -25.10 16.20 12.88
C GLY A 264 -25.67 15.10 11.98
N GLY A 265 -25.13 13.87 12.05
CA GLY A 265 -25.46 12.79 11.12
C GLY A 265 -25.01 13.07 9.67
N GLY A 266 -24.05 13.99 9.50
CA GLY A 266 -23.54 14.39 8.19
C GLY A 266 -22.59 13.35 7.59
N ALA A 267 -22.41 13.40 6.27
CA ALA A 267 -21.42 12.60 5.57
C ALA A 267 -19.99 13.01 5.98
N ILE A 268 -19.18 12.07 6.47
CA ILE A 268 -17.75 12.29 6.70
C ILE A 268 -17.05 12.03 5.37
N MET A 269 -16.73 13.14 4.68
CA MET A 269 -16.15 13.16 3.36
C MET A 269 -15.19 14.34 3.20
N ASP A 270 -14.42 14.33 2.10
CA ASP A 270 -13.61 15.47 1.71
C ASP A 270 -14.40 16.36 0.75
N GLU A 271 -14.56 17.62 1.16
CA GLU A 271 -15.32 18.64 0.43
C GLU A 271 -16.73 18.16 0.02
N ASP A 272 -17.01 18.01 -1.28
CA ASP A 272 -18.27 17.53 -1.84
C ASP A 272 -18.17 16.13 -2.47
N MET A 273 -17.09 15.40 -2.18
CA MET A 273 -16.76 14.13 -2.82
C MET A 273 -17.10 12.93 -1.92
N VAL A 274 -18.11 12.15 -2.29
CA VAL A 274 -18.30 10.82 -1.71
C VAL A 274 -17.36 9.84 -2.42
N SER A 275 -16.48 9.17 -1.67
CA SER A 275 -15.49 8.26 -2.24
C SER A 275 -15.54 6.86 -1.65
N ALA A 276 -15.22 5.85 -2.46
CA ALA A 276 -15.21 4.44 -2.04
C ALA A 276 -14.12 4.16 -1.01
N GLU A 277 -13.00 4.91 -1.03
CA GLU A 277 -11.94 4.83 0.00
C GLU A 277 -12.54 4.95 1.40
N GLY A 278 -13.48 5.89 1.61
CA GLY A 278 -14.04 6.14 2.94
C GLY A 278 -14.87 4.99 3.53
N SER A 279 -15.28 3.98 2.75
CA SER A 279 -15.82 2.75 3.33
C SER A 279 -14.78 2.08 4.22
N TYR A 280 -13.52 2.05 3.76
CA TYR A 280 -12.43 1.44 4.49
C TYR A 280 -11.69 2.43 5.39
N THR A 281 -11.45 3.66 4.96
CA THR A 281 -10.66 4.64 5.73
C THR A 281 -11.47 5.35 6.81
N VAL A 282 -12.80 5.38 6.73
CA VAL A 282 -13.67 6.07 7.70
C VAL A 282 -14.56 5.09 8.46
N ALA A 283 -15.43 4.35 7.75
CA ALA A 283 -16.43 3.54 8.42
C ALA A 283 -15.82 2.43 9.29
N TYR A 284 -14.80 1.75 8.80
CA TYR A 284 -14.10 0.71 9.56
C TYR A 284 -13.41 1.27 10.82
N PRO A 285 -12.55 2.31 10.76
CA PRO A 285 -12.01 2.93 11.97
C PRO A 285 -13.08 3.43 12.95
N LEU A 286 -14.18 4.03 12.46
CA LEU A 286 -15.30 4.43 13.32
C LEU A 286 -15.91 3.23 14.05
N ALA A 287 -16.11 2.09 13.38
CA ALA A 287 -16.66 0.88 14.01
C ALA A 287 -15.74 0.33 15.10
N VAL A 288 -14.42 0.30 14.83
CA VAL A 288 -13.42 -0.13 15.82
C VAL A 288 -13.41 0.81 17.03
N MET A 289 -13.37 2.12 16.78
CA MET A 289 -13.40 3.13 17.85
C MET A 289 -14.72 3.10 18.63
N ALA A 290 -15.85 2.89 17.95
CA ALA A 290 -17.16 2.78 18.60
C ALA A 290 -17.18 1.62 19.59
N ARG A 291 -16.69 0.44 19.16
CA ARG A 291 -16.57 -0.75 20.01
C ARG A 291 -15.67 -0.50 21.21
N HIS A 292 -14.51 0.10 21.00
CA HIS A 292 -13.54 0.36 22.06
C HIS A 292 -14.01 1.42 23.08
N LEU A 293 -14.55 2.53 22.57
CA LEU A 293 -15.01 3.66 23.39
C LEU A 293 -16.45 3.49 23.89
N GLU A 294 -17.11 2.37 23.56
CA GLU A 294 -18.52 2.10 23.83
C GLU A 294 -19.47 3.22 23.35
N ARG A 295 -19.12 3.86 22.23
CA ARG A 295 -19.85 5.01 21.65
C ARG A 295 -20.86 4.56 20.59
N ARG A 296 -22.12 4.41 21.01
CA ARG A 296 -23.22 4.01 20.12
C ARG A 296 -23.40 4.93 18.91
N ASP A 297 -23.28 6.24 19.11
CA ASP A 297 -23.38 7.23 18.04
C ASP A 297 -22.29 7.06 16.97
N MET A 298 -21.08 6.66 17.36
CA MET A 298 -20.02 6.32 16.40
C MET A 298 -20.32 5.03 15.64
N ALA A 299 -20.96 4.04 16.28
CA ALA A 299 -21.40 2.81 15.61
C ALA A 299 -22.51 3.09 14.59
N GLU A 300 -23.51 3.90 14.96
CA GLU A 300 -24.57 4.36 14.05
C GLU A 300 -23.97 5.16 12.87
N GLN A 301 -22.97 6.00 13.14
CA GLN A 301 -22.25 6.73 12.09
C GLN A 301 -21.44 5.79 11.19
N ALA A 302 -20.78 4.77 11.72
CA ALA A 302 -20.06 3.78 10.92
C ALA A 302 -20.99 3.08 9.92
N ILE A 303 -22.17 2.65 10.35
CA ILE A 303 -23.22 2.09 9.49
C ILE A 303 -23.64 3.11 8.43
N ALA A 304 -23.98 4.34 8.85
CA ALA A 304 -24.40 5.41 7.93
C ALA A 304 -23.34 5.73 6.87
N GLN A 305 -22.04 5.70 7.21
CA GLN A 305 -20.95 5.94 6.27
C GLN A 305 -20.84 4.85 5.19
N VAL A 306 -21.14 3.59 5.51
CA VAL A 306 -21.17 2.52 4.50
C VAL A 306 -22.41 2.64 3.62
N LEU A 307 -23.59 2.83 4.22
CA LEU A 307 -24.85 2.94 3.47
C LEU A 307 -24.89 4.16 2.55
N LEU A 308 -24.33 5.29 2.99
CA LEU A 308 -24.12 6.46 2.14
C LEU A 308 -23.34 6.09 0.87
N ARG A 309 -22.23 5.36 1.01
CA ARG A 309 -21.39 4.97 -0.12
C ARG A 309 -22.06 3.94 -1.00
N ARG A 310 -22.84 3.01 -0.44
CA ARG A 310 -23.74 2.14 -1.22
C ARG A 310 -24.66 2.98 -2.08
N ASP A 311 -25.37 3.93 -1.46
CA ASP A 311 -26.44 4.70 -2.11
C ASP A 311 -25.91 5.69 -3.15
N PHE A 312 -24.67 6.16 -3.04
CA PHE A 312 -24.07 7.08 -4.02
C PHE A 312 -23.16 6.39 -5.06
N LEU A 313 -22.49 5.29 -4.71
CA LEU A 313 -21.41 4.73 -5.54
C LEU A 313 -21.74 3.36 -6.14
N ALA A 314 -22.64 2.58 -5.55
CA ALA A 314 -23.03 1.29 -6.10
C ALA A 314 -24.23 1.45 -7.05
N ARG A 315 -24.06 1.02 -8.31
CA ARG A 315 -25.09 1.06 -9.36
C ARG A 315 -25.06 -0.25 -10.12
N ASP A 316 -26.10 -1.05 -9.97
CA ASP A 316 -26.15 -2.42 -10.49
C ASP A 316 -24.92 -3.22 -10.04
N GLN A 317 -24.17 -3.83 -10.96
CA GLN A 317 -22.91 -4.52 -10.66
C GLN A 317 -21.72 -3.56 -10.47
N HIS A 318 -21.85 -2.28 -10.80
CA HIS A 318 -20.75 -1.31 -10.79
C HIS A 318 -20.59 -0.65 -9.43
N VAL A 319 -19.32 -0.37 -9.08
CA VAL A 319 -18.94 0.55 -8.01
C VAL A 319 -18.07 1.63 -8.61
N TYR A 320 -18.43 2.89 -8.37
CA TYR A 320 -17.62 4.04 -8.77
C TYR A 320 -16.68 4.42 -7.63
N LEU A 321 -15.48 4.91 -7.96
CA LEU A 321 -14.59 5.41 -6.91
C LEU A 321 -15.14 6.69 -6.27
N ARG A 322 -15.69 7.60 -7.08
CA ARG A 322 -16.10 8.93 -6.59
C ARG A 322 -17.44 9.34 -7.18
N TYR A 323 -18.18 10.07 -6.37
CA TYR A 323 -19.33 10.87 -6.76
C TYR A 323 -19.13 12.30 -6.25
N LEU A 324 -19.12 13.27 -7.16
CA LEU A 324 -19.01 14.69 -6.86
C LEU A 324 -20.41 15.28 -6.73
N GLN A 325 -20.80 15.72 -5.53
CA GLN A 325 -22.18 16.13 -5.28
C GLN A 325 -22.57 17.40 -6.06
N ARG A 326 -21.65 18.35 -6.24
CA ARG A 326 -21.96 19.60 -6.95
C ARG A 326 -22.16 19.41 -8.45
N SER A 327 -21.32 18.59 -9.09
CA SER A 327 -21.43 18.30 -10.52
C SER A 327 -22.32 17.11 -10.84
N GLN A 328 -22.70 16.33 -9.83
CA GLN A 328 -23.38 15.03 -9.96
C GLN A 328 -22.63 14.03 -10.84
N GLU A 329 -21.30 14.12 -10.87
CA GLU A 329 -20.45 13.29 -11.71
C GLU A 329 -19.94 12.07 -10.97
N HIS A 330 -20.00 10.91 -11.64
CA HIS A 330 -19.34 9.68 -11.21
C HIS A 330 -18.04 9.45 -11.97
N THR A 331 -16.97 9.09 -11.27
CA THR A 331 -15.66 8.80 -11.89
C THR A 331 -15.08 7.45 -11.47
N PHE A 332 -14.15 6.92 -12.28
CA PHE A 332 -13.51 5.61 -12.09
C PHE A 332 -14.52 4.47 -11.86
N ARG A 333 -15.49 4.36 -12.79
CA ARG A 333 -16.44 3.23 -12.83
C ARG A 333 -15.70 1.91 -12.82
N SER A 334 -16.09 1.01 -11.93
CA SER A 334 -15.58 -0.36 -11.84
C SER A 334 -14.08 -0.51 -11.62
N TRP A 335 -13.42 0.51 -11.07
CA TRP A 335 -12.01 0.43 -10.73
C TRP A 335 -11.76 -0.58 -9.60
N ALA A 336 -10.77 -1.45 -9.76
CA ALA A 336 -10.54 -2.59 -8.86
C ALA A 336 -10.27 -2.18 -7.41
N ARG A 337 -9.53 -1.09 -7.20
CA ARG A 337 -9.33 -0.56 -5.85
C ARG A 337 -10.60 0.08 -5.27
N ALA A 338 -11.51 0.61 -6.08
CA ALA A 338 -12.80 1.08 -5.57
C ALA A 338 -13.58 -0.09 -4.95
N PHE A 339 -13.61 -1.25 -5.63
CA PHE A 339 -14.19 -2.48 -5.08
C PHE A 339 -13.44 -2.98 -3.84
N SER A 340 -12.10 -2.96 -3.84
CA SER A 340 -11.30 -3.32 -2.67
C SER A 340 -11.71 -2.53 -1.42
N TRP A 341 -11.72 -1.19 -1.52
CA TRP A 341 -12.08 -0.32 -0.39
C TRP A 341 -13.52 -0.47 0.04
N TYR A 342 -14.42 -0.59 -0.93
CA TYR A 342 -15.83 -0.77 -0.66
C TYR A 342 -16.10 -2.10 0.06
N CYS A 343 -15.57 -3.21 -0.46
CA CYS A 343 -15.74 -4.55 0.13
C CYS A 343 -15.06 -4.68 1.50
N LEU A 344 -13.80 -4.26 1.64
CA LEU A 344 -13.08 -4.33 2.92
C LEU A 344 -13.77 -3.47 3.98
N GLY A 345 -14.11 -2.24 3.63
CA GLY A 345 -14.79 -1.31 4.52
C GLY A 345 -16.12 -1.85 5.02
N LEU A 346 -16.95 -2.37 4.10
CA LEU A 346 -18.23 -2.99 4.42
C LEU A 346 -18.09 -4.22 5.33
N VAL A 347 -17.26 -5.19 4.94
CA VAL A 347 -17.12 -6.47 5.67
C VAL A 347 -16.49 -6.23 7.05
N LYS A 348 -15.46 -5.40 7.15
CA LYS A 348 -14.80 -5.12 8.43
C LYS A 348 -15.69 -4.30 9.36
N THR A 349 -16.39 -3.28 8.85
CA THR A 349 -17.38 -2.52 9.64
C THR A 349 -18.45 -3.44 10.21
N CYS A 350 -19.06 -4.28 9.37
CA CYS A 350 -20.07 -5.25 9.81
C CYS A 350 -19.51 -6.22 10.86
N SER A 351 -18.32 -6.78 10.62
CA SER A 351 -17.67 -7.72 11.54
C SER A 351 -17.38 -7.11 12.91
N GLU A 352 -16.82 -5.90 12.95
CA GLU A 352 -16.50 -5.23 14.22
C GLU A 352 -17.75 -4.90 15.04
N LEU A 353 -18.82 -4.45 14.38
CA LEU A 353 -20.07 -4.12 15.08
C LEU A 353 -20.80 -5.37 15.56
N LYS A 354 -20.76 -6.48 14.81
CA LYS A 354 -21.34 -7.76 15.23
C LYS A 354 -20.62 -8.38 16.43
N ASP A 355 -19.32 -8.13 16.58
CA ASP A 355 -18.52 -8.55 17.73
C ASP A 355 -18.61 -7.57 18.93
N SER A 356 -19.61 -6.70 18.95
CA SER A 356 -19.78 -5.62 19.94
C SER A 356 -21.22 -5.55 20.47
N PRO A 357 -21.48 -4.73 21.51
CA PRO A 357 -22.85 -4.45 21.97
C PRO A 357 -23.78 -3.83 20.89
N PHE A 358 -23.23 -3.43 19.74
CA PHE A 358 -23.94 -2.79 18.63
C PHE A 358 -24.45 -3.76 17.56
N ALA A 359 -24.32 -5.08 17.77
CA ALA A 359 -24.74 -6.11 16.81
C ALA A 359 -26.23 -6.05 16.43
N SER A 360 -27.06 -5.41 17.25
CA SER A 360 -28.51 -5.24 17.05
C SER A 360 -28.93 -3.86 16.52
N LEU A 361 -27.97 -2.98 16.17
CA LEU A 361 -28.29 -1.68 15.58
C LEU A 361 -29.04 -1.84 14.26
N ALA A 362 -29.95 -0.89 14.01
CA ALA A 362 -30.59 -0.75 12.71
C ALA A 362 -29.51 -0.54 11.63
N GLY A 363 -29.63 -1.27 10.53
CA GLY A 363 -28.71 -1.22 9.39
C GLY A 363 -27.67 -2.34 9.33
N ILE A 364 -27.46 -3.13 10.38
CA ILE A 364 -26.59 -4.33 10.31
C ILE A 364 -27.08 -5.31 9.24
N ALA A 365 -28.39 -5.59 9.19
CA ALA A 365 -28.98 -6.45 8.17
C ALA A 365 -28.81 -5.87 6.74
N GLU A 366 -28.77 -4.55 6.60
CA GLU A 366 -28.55 -3.90 5.30
C GLU A 366 -27.08 -4.05 4.87
N LEU A 367 -26.13 -4.02 5.81
CA LEU A 367 -24.73 -4.34 5.52
C LEU A 367 -24.57 -5.80 5.08
N GLU A 368 -25.21 -6.75 5.76
CA GLU A 368 -25.16 -8.17 5.38
C GLU A 368 -25.75 -8.44 3.98
N ALA A 369 -26.88 -7.81 3.67
CA ALA A 369 -27.48 -7.88 2.34
C ALA A 369 -26.55 -7.29 1.27
N GLU A 370 -25.90 -6.16 1.57
CA GLU A 370 -24.95 -5.54 0.67
C GLU A 370 -23.67 -6.38 0.49
N ILE A 371 -23.17 -7.04 1.54
CA ILE A 371 -22.04 -7.98 1.47
C ILE A 371 -22.35 -9.09 0.47
N THR A 372 -23.55 -9.67 0.57
CA THR A 372 -24.00 -10.73 -0.34
C THR A 372 -24.07 -10.23 -1.79
N ARG A 373 -24.68 -9.04 -2.00
CA ARG A 373 -24.83 -8.45 -3.32
C ARG A 373 -23.48 -8.13 -3.98
N ILE A 374 -22.58 -7.48 -3.27
CA ILE A 374 -21.28 -7.08 -3.82
C ILE A 374 -20.36 -8.27 -4.06
N ALA A 375 -20.43 -9.30 -3.21
CA ALA A 375 -19.66 -10.54 -3.39
C ALA A 375 -20.06 -11.26 -4.70
N GLN A 376 -21.35 -11.28 -5.04
CA GLN A 376 -21.80 -11.80 -6.33
C GLN A 376 -21.26 -10.96 -7.50
N ALA A 377 -21.40 -9.63 -7.41
CA ALA A 377 -20.96 -8.73 -8.48
C ALA A 377 -19.46 -8.85 -8.80
N VAL A 378 -18.59 -8.92 -7.78
CA VAL A 378 -17.16 -9.11 -8.02
C VAL A 378 -16.86 -10.52 -8.58
N THR A 379 -17.58 -11.54 -8.13
CA THR A 379 -17.36 -12.91 -8.62
C THR A 379 -17.72 -13.06 -10.09
N ASP A 380 -18.77 -12.37 -10.56
CA ASP A 380 -19.20 -12.39 -11.97
C ASP A 380 -18.14 -11.80 -12.93
N TRP A 381 -17.28 -10.89 -12.45
CA TRP A 381 -16.21 -10.26 -13.24
C TRP A 381 -14.82 -10.84 -12.99
N ARG A 382 -14.74 -11.92 -12.22
CA ARG A 382 -13.49 -12.62 -11.96
C ARG A 382 -12.95 -13.21 -13.27
N GLN A 383 -11.69 -12.91 -13.59
CA GLN A 383 -11.06 -13.45 -14.80
C GLN A 383 -10.87 -14.97 -14.67
N PRO A 384 -10.71 -15.71 -15.78
CA PRO A 384 -10.48 -17.16 -15.72
C PRO A 384 -9.25 -17.57 -14.89
N SER A 385 -8.21 -16.72 -14.86
CA SER A 385 -7.03 -16.90 -14.00
C SER A 385 -7.33 -16.71 -12.52
N GLY A 386 -8.46 -16.11 -12.17
CA GLY A 386 -8.94 -15.92 -10.80
C GLY A 386 -8.80 -14.50 -10.26
N LEU A 387 -7.96 -13.66 -10.86
CA LEU A 387 -7.76 -12.27 -10.44
C LEU A 387 -8.68 -11.30 -11.20
N TRP A 388 -8.59 -10.01 -10.87
CA TRP A 388 -9.35 -8.96 -11.54
C TRP A 388 -8.42 -7.99 -12.29
N SER A 389 -8.90 -7.50 -13.42
CA SER A 389 -8.29 -6.38 -14.14
C SER A 389 -8.44 -5.07 -13.35
N CYS A 390 -7.60 -4.08 -13.64
CA CYS A 390 -7.62 -2.75 -12.99
C CYS A 390 -8.99 -2.09 -13.08
N PHE A 391 -9.74 -2.37 -14.13
CA PHE A 391 -11.17 -2.11 -14.22
C PHE A 391 -11.87 -3.45 -14.43
N LEU A 392 -12.75 -3.85 -13.50
CA LEU A 392 -13.32 -5.21 -13.47
C LEU A 392 -14.15 -5.53 -14.72
N ASP A 393 -14.80 -4.51 -15.29
CA ASP A 393 -15.61 -4.61 -16.49
C ASP A 393 -14.79 -4.49 -17.79
N ASP A 394 -13.46 -4.39 -17.69
CA ASP A 394 -12.56 -4.17 -18.83
C ASP A 394 -11.23 -4.92 -18.66
N ALA A 395 -11.22 -6.17 -19.14
CA ALA A 395 -10.07 -7.07 -19.08
C ALA A 395 -8.82 -6.51 -19.78
N ALA A 396 -8.97 -5.62 -20.78
CA ALA A 396 -7.86 -5.05 -21.53
C ALA A 396 -6.98 -4.14 -20.67
N THR A 397 -7.48 -3.67 -19.54
CA THR A 397 -6.72 -2.84 -18.59
C THR A 397 -5.63 -3.62 -17.83
N GLY A 398 -5.62 -4.96 -17.94
CA GLY A 398 -4.64 -5.85 -17.31
C GLY A 398 -4.86 -6.03 -15.82
N ILE A 399 -4.31 -7.10 -15.24
CA ILE A 399 -4.46 -7.44 -13.82
C ILE A 399 -4.01 -6.29 -12.90
N ASP A 400 -4.76 -6.05 -11.83
CA ASP A 400 -4.33 -5.24 -10.69
C ASP A 400 -4.31 -6.13 -9.44
N THR A 401 -3.09 -6.41 -8.95
CA THR A 401 -2.90 -7.28 -7.79
C THR A 401 -3.37 -6.62 -6.49
N SER A 402 -3.39 -5.28 -6.41
CA SER A 402 -3.88 -4.59 -5.20
C SER A 402 -5.40 -4.67 -5.06
N GLY A 403 -6.15 -4.35 -6.12
CA GLY A 403 -7.59 -4.57 -6.16
C GLY A 403 -7.95 -6.05 -5.94
N SER A 404 -7.23 -6.96 -6.58
CA SER A 404 -7.47 -8.40 -6.43
C SER A 404 -7.19 -8.91 -5.01
N ALA A 405 -6.12 -8.46 -4.36
CA ALA A 405 -5.78 -8.84 -2.99
C ALA A 405 -6.83 -8.33 -2.00
N GLY A 406 -7.24 -7.06 -2.10
CA GLY A 406 -8.22 -6.50 -1.17
C GLY A 406 -9.64 -7.04 -1.34
N ILE A 407 -10.11 -7.27 -2.58
CA ILE A 407 -11.37 -7.96 -2.84
C ILE A 407 -11.33 -9.37 -2.24
N SER A 408 -10.27 -10.12 -2.51
CA SER A 408 -10.12 -11.50 -2.00
C SER A 408 -10.06 -11.54 -0.47
N ALA A 409 -9.36 -10.59 0.16
CA ALA A 409 -9.30 -10.49 1.62
C ALA A 409 -10.69 -10.23 2.22
N ALA A 410 -11.50 -9.38 1.61
CA ALA A 410 -12.88 -9.14 2.04
C ALA A 410 -13.75 -10.41 1.90
N LEU A 411 -13.62 -11.15 0.79
CA LEU A 411 -14.33 -12.42 0.59
C LEU A 411 -13.91 -13.48 1.63
N ALA A 412 -12.62 -13.64 1.88
CA ALA A 412 -12.09 -14.56 2.88
C ALA A 412 -12.61 -14.20 4.29
N LEU A 413 -12.52 -12.93 4.68
CA LEU A 413 -13.00 -12.47 5.98
C LEU A 413 -14.52 -12.71 6.13
N ALA A 414 -15.31 -12.33 5.13
CA ALA A 414 -16.75 -12.51 5.17
C ALA A 414 -17.15 -14.00 5.26
N ALA A 415 -16.50 -14.88 4.50
CA ALA A 415 -16.74 -16.32 4.58
C ALA A 415 -16.32 -16.89 5.95
N GLY A 416 -15.14 -16.53 6.47
CA GLY A 416 -14.67 -16.96 7.79
C GLY A 416 -15.54 -16.45 8.95
N ARG A 417 -16.30 -15.38 8.74
CA ARG A 417 -17.28 -14.83 9.69
C ARG A 417 -18.72 -15.31 9.45
N ASN A 418 -18.94 -16.26 8.55
CA ASN A 418 -20.26 -16.74 8.13
C ASN A 418 -21.20 -15.63 7.62
N LEU A 419 -20.64 -14.54 7.09
CA LEU A 419 -21.37 -13.49 6.38
C LEU A 419 -21.59 -13.87 4.90
N LEU A 420 -20.80 -14.80 4.39
CA LEU A 420 -20.93 -15.41 3.07
C LEU A 420 -20.80 -16.94 3.17
N PRO A 421 -21.34 -17.69 2.19
CA PRO A 421 -21.10 -19.13 2.07
C PRO A 421 -19.61 -19.49 1.98
N ALA A 422 -19.24 -20.68 2.46
CA ALA A 422 -17.87 -21.18 2.45
C ALA A 422 -17.24 -21.26 1.03
N SER A 423 -18.04 -21.32 -0.04
CA SER A 423 -17.52 -21.29 -1.42
C SER A 423 -16.72 -20.02 -1.75
N TYR A 424 -17.00 -18.91 -1.07
CA TYR A 424 -16.22 -17.67 -1.22
C TYR A 424 -14.82 -17.77 -0.60
N MET A 425 -14.63 -18.61 0.43
CA MET A 425 -13.31 -18.93 0.97
C MET A 425 -12.47 -19.70 -0.06
N GLU A 426 -13.07 -20.63 -0.80
CA GLU A 426 -12.37 -21.39 -1.84
C GLU A 426 -11.94 -20.49 -3.01
N ILE A 427 -12.76 -19.49 -3.36
CA ILE A 427 -12.36 -18.43 -4.31
C ILE A 427 -11.14 -17.67 -3.79
N ALA A 428 -11.16 -17.27 -2.52
CA ALA A 428 -10.07 -16.51 -1.92
C ALA A 428 -8.76 -17.32 -1.82
N LYS A 429 -8.84 -18.62 -1.49
CA LYS A 429 -7.70 -19.56 -1.51
C LYS A 429 -7.06 -19.65 -2.89
N HIS A 430 -7.86 -19.82 -3.94
CA HIS A 430 -7.35 -19.85 -5.30
C HIS A 430 -6.68 -18.51 -5.67
N ASN A 431 -7.31 -17.38 -5.32
CA ASN A 431 -6.73 -16.06 -5.61
C ASN A 431 -5.41 -15.81 -4.86
N LEU A 432 -5.28 -16.31 -3.62
CA LEU A 432 -4.03 -16.20 -2.87
C LEU A 432 -2.88 -16.94 -3.57
N LEU A 433 -3.15 -18.13 -4.12
CA LEU A 433 -2.16 -18.88 -4.89
C LEU A 433 -1.70 -18.09 -6.13
N GLU A 434 -2.65 -17.54 -6.88
CA GLU A 434 -2.38 -16.75 -8.07
C GLU A 434 -1.61 -15.46 -7.76
N LEU A 435 -2.00 -14.73 -6.71
CA LEU A 435 -1.29 -13.53 -6.25
C LEU A 435 0.14 -13.84 -5.79
N SER A 436 0.39 -15.03 -5.23
CA SER A 436 1.73 -15.42 -4.78
C SER A 436 2.74 -15.52 -5.93
N SER A 437 2.28 -15.69 -7.17
CA SER A 437 3.14 -15.64 -8.36
C SER A 437 3.66 -14.23 -8.70
N TYR A 438 3.02 -13.18 -8.16
CA TYR A 438 3.41 -11.78 -8.34
C TYR A 438 4.37 -11.27 -7.27
N LEU A 439 4.76 -12.11 -6.30
CA LEU A 439 5.77 -11.77 -5.31
C LEU A 439 7.15 -11.75 -6.00
N THR A 440 7.93 -10.70 -5.75
CA THR A 440 9.37 -10.70 -6.09
C THR A 440 10.12 -11.75 -5.28
N PRO A 441 11.37 -12.08 -5.65
CA PRO A 441 12.23 -12.92 -4.81
C PRO A 441 12.32 -12.42 -3.37
N ASP A 442 12.38 -11.11 -3.16
CA ASP A 442 12.41 -10.50 -1.82
C ASP A 442 11.02 -10.23 -1.22
N GLY A 443 9.96 -10.82 -1.78
CA GLY A 443 8.65 -10.87 -1.16
C GLY A 443 7.77 -9.62 -1.32
N ILE A 444 8.16 -8.59 -2.07
CA ILE A 444 7.26 -7.48 -2.34
C ILE A 444 6.26 -7.82 -3.45
N LEU A 445 5.01 -7.38 -3.30
CA LEU A 445 3.98 -7.61 -4.30
C LEU A 445 4.15 -6.67 -5.50
N THR A 446 4.26 -7.27 -6.69
CA THR A 446 4.26 -6.55 -7.98
C THR A 446 2.88 -6.53 -8.61
N GLY A 447 2.73 -5.89 -9.78
CA GLY A 447 1.45 -5.87 -10.50
C GLY A 447 0.40 -4.95 -9.88
N VAL A 448 0.81 -4.06 -8.97
CA VAL A 448 -0.08 -3.13 -8.25
C VAL A 448 -0.36 -1.91 -9.11
N ALA A 449 -1.63 -1.49 -9.24
CA ALA A 449 -1.95 -0.23 -9.89
C ALA A 449 -1.35 0.97 -9.15
N GLN A 450 -0.72 1.91 -9.86
CA GLN A 450 -0.16 3.11 -9.25
C GLN A 450 -1.27 3.97 -8.61
N HIS A 451 -0.98 4.79 -7.60
CA HIS A 451 -1.99 5.70 -7.03
C HIS A 451 -2.64 6.59 -8.12
N ASN A 452 -3.90 6.95 -7.94
CA ASN A 452 -4.75 7.48 -9.01
C ASN A 452 -4.53 8.97 -9.35
N ALA A 453 -3.49 9.62 -8.83
CA ALA A 453 -3.21 11.03 -9.11
C ALA A 453 -2.93 11.30 -10.60
N GLY A 454 -2.47 10.29 -11.35
CA GLY A 454 -2.31 10.39 -12.80
C GLY A 454 -3.58 10.16 -13.61
N GLY A 455 -4.75 10.07 -12.98
CA GLY A 455 -6.03 9.99 -13.67
C GLY A 455 -6.30 8.67 -14.38
N MET A 456 -7.33 8.68 -15.23
CA MET A 456 -7.84 7.49 -15.93
C MET A 456 -6.82 6.86 -16.87
N ASP A 457 -6.06 7.67 -17.61
CA ASP A 457 -5.09 7.17 -18.60
C ASP A 457 -3.98 6.35 -17.94
N LEU A 458 -3.47 6.81 -16.78
CA LEU A 458 -2.49 6.04 -16.02
C LEU A 458 -3.05 4.69 -15.55
N GLN A 459 -4.29 4.70 -15.03
CA GLN A 459 -4.90 3.48 -14.48
C GLN A 459 -5.25 2.46 -15.58
N ARG A 460 -5.75 2.93 -16.74
CA ARG A 460 -6.10 2.07 -17.87
C ARG A 460 -4.90 1.60 -18.68
N GLY A 461 -3.82 2.38 -18.72
CA GLY A 461 -2.64 2.12 -19.57
C GLY A 461 -1.72 0.97 -19.15
N GLY A 462 -2.15 0.10 -18.23
CA GLY A 462 -1.38 -1.09 -17.84
C GLY A 462 -0.13 -0.83 -16.99
N TYR A 463 0.15 0.42 -16.58
CA TYR A 463 1.28 0.73 -15.71
C TYR A 463 1.09 0.13 -14.31
N ARG A 464 2.06 -0.66 -13.85
CA ARG A 464 2.06 -1.36 -12.56
C ARG A 464 3.38 -1.19 -11.85
N VAL A 465 3.33 -1.27 -10.53
CA VAL A 465 4.46 -1.02 -9.63
C VAL A 465 4.60 -2.14 -8.59
N CYS A 466 5.74 -2.13 -7.90
CA CYS A 466 5.88 -2.84 -6.62
C CYS A 466 5.32 -1.94 -5.51
N SER A 467 4.60 -2.52 -4.54
CA SER A 467 4.02 -1.71 -3.46
C SER A 467 3.83 -2.50 -2.17
N GLN A 468 4.34 -1.94 -1.08
CA GLN A 468 4.15 -2.49 0.26
C GLN A 468 2.68 -2.38 0.70
N MET A 469 1.94 -1.36 0.25
CA MET A 469 0.49 -1.29 0.47
C MET A 469 -0.23 -2.50 -0.13
N GLY A 470 0.14 -2.89 -1.36
CA GLY A 470 -0.38 -4.11 -1.98
C GLY A 470 0.00 -5.37 -1.19
N LEU A 471 1.24 -5.43 -0.69
CA LEU A 471 1.67 -6.52 0.21
C LEU A 471 0.85 -6.57 1.51
N GLY A 472 0.48 -5.43 2.09
CA GLY A 472 -0.40 -5.37 3.26
C GLY A 472 -1.79 -5.96 2.99
N LEU A 473 -2.37 -5.70 1.82
CA LEU A 473 -3.63 -6.33 1.39
C LEU A 473 -3.47 -7.84 1.18
N TRP A 474 -2.35 -8.27 0.58
CA TRP A 474 -2.03 -9.69 0.44
C TRP A 474 -1.85 -10.38 1.79
N ALA A 475 -1.23 -9.72 2.77
CA ALA A 475 -1.04 -10.25 4.12
C ALA A 475 -2.37 -10.45 4.86
N GLN A 476 -3.35 -9.54 4.67
CA GLN A 476 -4.71 -9.74 5.18
C GLN A 476 -5.36 -10.99 4.58
N LEU A 477 -5.30 -11.15 3.25
CA LEU A 477 -5.80 -12.34 2.57
C LEU A 477 -5.12 -13.61 3.07
N TYR A 478 -3.79 -13.60 3.14
CA TYR A 478 -2.99 -14.72 3.64
C TYR A 478 -3.44 -15.12 5.05
N ALA A 479 -3.57 -14.15 5.95
CA ALA A 479 -4.03 -14.41 7.32
C ALA A 479 -5.43 -15.05 7.33
N TYR A 480 -6.42 -14.46 6.66
CA TYR A 480 -7.80 -14.94 6.71
C TYR A 480 -7.99 -16.32 6.08
N VAL A 481 -7.24 -16.63 5.02
CA VAL A 481 -7.26 -17.96 4.39
C VAL A 481 -6.67 -19.03 5.33
N ASN A 482 -5.54 -18.74 5.97
CA ASN A 482 -4.86 -19.71 6.83
C ASN A 482 -5.57 -19.89 8.17
N LEU A 483 -6.17 -18.83 8.74
CA LEU A 483 -6.97 -18.93 9.98
C LEU A 483 -8.26 -19.74 9.82
N ALA A 484 -8.78 -19.88 8.60
CA ALA A 484 -9.96 -20.69 8.32
C ALA A 484 -9.63 -22.16 8.00
N SER A 485 -8.35 -22.51 7.96
CA SER A 485 -7.86 -23.88 7.72
C SER A 485 -7.52 -24.62 9.02
N ASP A 486 -7.49 -23.88 10.13
CA ASP A 486 -7.45 -24.37 11.52
C ASP A 486 -8.87 -24.46 12.09
#